data_AF-A0A819XE67-F1
#
_entry.id   AF-A0A819XE67-F1
#
_cell.length_a   1.000
_cell.length_b   1.000
_cell.length_c   1.000
_cell.angle_alpha   90.00
_cell.angle_beta   90.00
_cell.angle_gamma   90.00
#
_symmetry.space_group_name_H-M   'P 1'
#
loop_
_entity.id
_entity.type
_entity.pdbx_description
1 polymer ?
#
loop_
_entity_poly.entity_id
_entity_poly.type
_entity_poly.pdbx_seq_one_letter_code
_entity_poly.pdbx_strand_id
1 'polypeptide(L)' 'GKGNQSNQMSCPTGLSFDDEGNLYVADYKNHRVQKFETIL' A
#
# COMPACT_ATOMS: atom_id res chain seq x y z
N GLY A 1 -4.06 -8.22 -5.58
CA GLY A 1 -3.86 -9.69 -5.50
C GLY A 1 -2.63 -10.02 -4.65
N LYS A 2 -2.33 -11.30 -4.39
CA LYS A 2 -1.09 -11.68 -3.68
C LYS A 2 0.12 -11.63 -4.63
N GLY A 3 1.25 -11.09 -4.17
CA GLY A 3 2.50 -11.08 -4.93
C GLY A 3 3.36 -9.85 -4.63
N ASN A 4 4.40 -9.61 -5.44
CA ASN A 4 5.40 -8.56 -5.23
C ASN A 4 5.38 -7.45 -6.30
N GLN A 5 4.49 -7.54 -7.29
CA GLN A 5 4.31 -6.49 -8.31
C GLN A 5 3.56 -5.28 -7.75
N SER A 6 3.52 -4.17 -8.49
CA SER A 6 2.64 -3.04 -8.14
C SER A 6 1.19 -3.51 -7.98
N ASN A 7 0.48 -2.97 -6.99
CA ASN A 7 -0.91 -3.31 -6.66
C ASN A 7 -1.11 -4.78 -6.21
N GLN A 8 -0.02 -5.48 -5.93
CA GLN A 8 -0.02 -6.76 -5.23
C GLN A 8 0.52 -6.61 -3.81
N MET A 9 0.13 -7.52 -2.92
CA MET A 9 0.50 -7.49 -1.51
C MET A 9 1.03 -8.84 -1.04
N SER A 10 1.91 -8.80 -0.04
CA SER A 10 2.40 -9.94 0.69
C SER A 10 2.46 -9.61 2.19
N CYS A 11 1.43 -10.03 2.92
CA CYS A 11 1.27 -9.76 4.36
C CYS A 11 1.21 -8.25 4.69
N PRO A 12 0.21 -7.50 4.19
CA PRO A 12 0.03 -6.11 4.62
C PRO A 12 -0.28 -6.07 6.11
N THR A 13 0.33 -5.13 6.84
CA THR A 13 0.25 -5.05 8.33
C THR A 13 -0.28 -3.73 8.85
N GLY A 14 -0.26 -2.68 8.03
CA GLY A 14 -0.72 -1.34 8.42
C GLY A 14 -1.23 -0.55 7.24
N LEU A 15 -2.18 0.35 7.55
CA LEU A 15 -2.82 1.27 6.61
C LEU A 15 -2.84 2.68 7.23
N SER A 16 -2.60 3.71 6.43
CA SER A 16 -2.73 5.11 6.84
C SER A 16 -3.12 5.97 5.64
N PHE A 17 -3.80 7.08 5.89
CA PHE A 17 -4.15 8.08 4.87
C PHE A 17 -3.38 9.37 5.14
N ASP A 18 -2.98 10.07 4.09
CA ASP A 18 -2.54 11.47 4.19
C ASP A 18 -3.72 12.44 4.01
N ASP A 19 -3.46 13.75 4.18
CA ASP A 19 -4.48 14.81 4.10
C ASP A 19 -5.06 14.97 2.68
N GLU A 20 -4.38 14.46 1.66
CA GLU A 20 -4.85 14.42 0.26
C GLU A 20 -5.71 13.17 -0.01
N GLY A 21 -5.85 12.28 0.97
CA GLY A 21 -6.62 11.05 0.85
C GLY A 21 -5.86 9.92 0.15
N ASN A 22 -4.55 10.01 -0.06
CA ASN A 22 -3.75 8.91 -0.58
C ASN A 22 -3.61 7.82 0.48
N LEU A 23 -3.76 6.55 0.08
CA LEU A 23 -3.62 5.41 0.97
C LEU A 23 -2.18 4.88 0.95
N TYR A 24 -1.59 4.72 2.13
CA TYR A 24 -0.30 4.06 2.32
C TYR A 24 -0.50 2.70 2.96
N VAL A 25 0.14 1.67 2.41
CA VAL A 25 0.05 0.29 2.90
C VAL A 25 1.44 -0.24 3.24
N ALA A 26 1.65 -0.67 4.48
CA ALA A 26 2.86 -1.35 4.93
C ALA A 26 2.81 -2.83 4.54
N ASP A 27 3.55 -3.20 3.49
CA ASP A 27 3.54 -4.51 2.85
C ASP A 27 4.70 -5.37 3.38
N TYR A 28 4.49 -5.96 4.57
CA TYR A 28 5.56 -6.47 5.44
C TYR A 28 6.49 -7.49 4.77
N LYS A 29 5.95 -8.52 4.09
CA LYS A 29 6.81 -9.54 3.45
C LYS A 29 7.45 -9.07 2.15
N ASN A 30 6.98 -7.98 1.56
CA ASN A 30 7.64 -7.38 0.40
C ASN A 30 8.63 -6.27 0.81
N HIS A 31 8.81 -6.00 2.10
CA HIS A 31 9.75 -5.01 2.63
C HIS A 31 9.56 -3.62 2.00
N ARG A 32 8.31 -3.20 1.78
CA ARG A 32 7.99 -1.91 1.15
C ARG A 32 6.76 -1.26 1.78
N VAL A 33 6.59 0.03 1.46
CA VAL A 33 5.33 0.75 1.59
C VAL A 33 4.83 1.09 0.19
N GLN A 34 3.55 0.85 -0.10
CA GLN A 34 2.92 1.26 -1.36
C GLN A 34 1.96 2.42 -1.11
N LYS A 35 2.05 3.46 -1.96
CA LYS A 35 1.10 4.58 -2.01
C LYS A 35 0.08 4.30 -3.12
N PHE A 36 -1.20 4.52 -2.82
CA PHE A 36 -2.30 4.50 -3.76
C PHE A 36 -2.88 5.90 -3.82
N GLU A 37 -2.76 6.52 -4.98
CA GLU A 37 -3.23 7.88 -5.18
C GLU A 37 -4.74 7.89 -5.33
N THR A 38 -5.38 8.81 -4.62
CA THR A 38 -6.79 9.09 -4.84
C THR A 38 -6.86 10.10 -5.98
N ILE A 39 -7.29 9.65 -7.15
CA ILE A 39 -7.62 10.55 -8.25
C ILE A 39 -9.05 11.04 -7.97
N LEU A 40 -9.18 12.26 -7.44
CA LEU A 40 -10.45 13.00 -7.58
C LEU A 40 -10.65 13.38 -9.05
#